data_AF-W7WXI6-F1
#
_entry.id   AF-W7WXI6-F1
#
_cell.length_a   1.000
_cell.length_b   1.000
_cell.length_c   1.000
_cell.angle_alpha   90.00
_cell.angle_beta   90.00
_cell.angle_gamma   90.00
#
_symmetry.space_group_name_H-M   'P 1'
#
loop_
_entity.id
_entity.type
_entity.pdbx_description
1 polymer ?
#
loop_
_entity_poly.entity_id
_entity_poly.type
_entity_poly.pdbx_seq_one_letter_code
_entity_poly.pdbx_strand_id
1 'polypeptide(L)'
;MAATDAVLDGEIENAFCAVRPPGHHATRRQAMGFCFFNNVAVAARHALDRRGLERVAIIDFDVHHGNGTEDIIANDDRVLMCSFFQHPLYPNSGAQPLGDNMVNLPVPAYTKGSEIRELIDRHWLPRLEAFRPQMLFISAGFDAHREDDLGQLGLVESDYAWITRRLKGVAERHADGRIVSCLEGGYALSALARSVASHVRVLAGLTD
;
A
#
# COMPACT_ATOMS: atom_id res chain seq x y z
N MET A 1 -0.88 -4.08 -14.27
CA MET A 1 -0.73 -5.34 -15.03
C MET A 1 0.67 -5.46 -15.62
N ALA A 2 1.10 -4.62 -16.58
CA ALA A 2 2.44 -4.72 -17.19
C ALA A 2 3.60 -4.81 -16.16
N ALA A 3 3.59 -3.95 -15.14
CA ALA A 3 4.57 -4.01 -14.05
C ALA A 3 4.53 -5.35 -13.28
N THR A 4 3.33 -5.91 -13.08
CA THR A 4 3.13 -7.22 -12.43
C THR A 4 3.70 -8.34 -13.27
N ASP A 5 3.45 -8.34 -14.58
CA ASP A 5 3.98 -9.33 -15.50
C ASP A 5 5.51 -9.25 -15.55
N ALA A 6 6.09 -8.08 -15.77
CA ALA A 6 7.54 -7.89 -15.84
C ALA A 6 8.27 -8.34 -14.56
N VAL A 7 7.69 -8.09 -13.38
CA VAL A 7 8.24 -8.57 -12.10
C VAL A 7 8.13 -10.09 -11.96
N LEU A 8 7.01 -10.69 -12.36
CA LEU A 8 6.81 -12.14 -12.28
C LEU A 8 7.65 -12.91 -13.32
N ASP A 9 7.88 -12.31 -14.48
CA ASP A 9 8.71 -12.85 -15.56
C ASP A 9 10.21 -12.67 -15.29
N GLY A 10 10.58 -11.98 -14.21
CA GLY A 10 11.98 -11.76 -13.81
C GLY A 10 12.70 -10.75 -14.70
N GLU A 11 11.97 -9.95 -15.49
CA GLU A 11 12.53 -8.88 -16.32
C GLU A 11 13.03 -7.71 -15.47
N ILE A 12 12.36 -7.46 -14.34
CA ILE A 12 12.69 -6.45 -13.34
C ILE A 12 12.45 -7.00 -11.93
N GLU A 13 13.23 -6.54 -10.94
CA GLU A 13 13.10 -7.03 -9.56
C GLU A 13 11.82 -6.51 -8.87
N ASN A 14 11.50 -5.24 -9.10
CA ASN A 14 10.34 -4.54 -8.58
C ASN A 14 9.98 -3.35 -9.47
N ALA A 15 8.79 -2.77 -9.26
CA ALA A 15 8.31 -1.63 -10.05
C ALA A 15 7.57 -0.59 -9.22
N PHE A 16 7.67 0.66 -9.66
CA PHE A 16 6.82 1.77 -9.24
C PHE A 16 6.04 2.32 -10.44
N CYS A 17 4.71 2.33 -10.34
CA CYS A 17 3.80 2.86 -11.35
C CYS A 17 3.41 4.29 -10.98
N ALA A 18 4.05 5.29 -11.59
CA ALA A 18 3.71 6.70 -11.45
C ALA A 18 2.44 7.06 -12.27
N VAL A 19 1.30 6.49 -11.89
CA VAL A 19 0.04 6.57 -12.65
C VAL A 19 -0.93 7.57 -12.03
N ARG A 20 -1.80 8.12 -12.88
CA ARG A 20 -3.02 8.84 -12.50
C ARG A 20 -4.11 8.51 -13.52
N PRO A 21 -5.40 8.32 -13.14
CA PRO A 21 -5.97 8.48 -11.80
C PRO A 21 -5.58 7.36 -10.79
N PRO A 22 -5.75 7.60 -9.47
CA PRO A 22 -5.54 6.60 -8.41
C PRO A 22 -6.63 5.51 -8.42
N GLY A 23 -6.55 4.54 -7.51
CA GLY A 23 -7.41 3.36 -7.50
C GLY A 23 -8.00 2.88 -6.17
N HIS A 24 -7.35 3.08 -5.02
CA HIS A 24 -7.68 2.34 -3.80
C HIS A 24 -9.11 2.57 -3.23
N HIS A 25 -9.79 3.66 -3.63
CA HIS A 25 -11.19 3.93 -3.26
C HIS A 25 -12.24 3.31 -4.19
N ALA A 26 -11.86 2.88 -5.40
CA ALA A 26 -12.80 2.27 -6.34
C ALA A 26 -13.23 0.88 -5.84
N THR A 27 -14.51 0.73 -5.51
CA THR A 27 -15.10 -0.53 -5.05
C THR A 27 -15.47 -1.42 -6.26
N ARG A 28 -15.99 -2.62 -6.02
CA ARG A 28 -16.48 -3.51 -7.09
C ARG A 28 -17.55 -2.86 -7.98
N ARG A 29 -18.33 -1.92 -7.45
CA ARG A 29 -19.54 -1.40 -8.10
C ARG A 29 -19.63 0.13 -8.14
N GLN A 30 -18.60 0.85 -7.67
CA GLN A 30 -18.64 2.30 -7.58
C GLN A 30 -17.25 2.94 -7.69
N ALA A 31 -17.14 3.93 -8.57
CA ALA A 31 -16.04 4.89 -8.60
C ALA A 31 -16.27 6.00 -7.54
N MET A 32 -15.23 6.35 -6.79
CA MET A 32 -15.27 7.35 -5.71
C MET A 32 -13.85 7.78 -5.31
N GLY A 33 -13.70 8.88 -4.56
CA GLY A 33 -12.39 9.31 -4.05
C GLY A 33 -11.32 9.48 -5.14
N PHE A 34 -11.69 10.09 -6.28
CA PHE A 34 -10.85 10.23 -7.48
C PHE A 34 -10.46 8.91 -8.19
N CYS A 35 -10.90 7.76 -7.68
CA CYS A 35 -10.60 6.44 -8.19
C CYS A 35 -11.73 5.92 -9.10
N PHE A 36 -11.37 5.48 -10.31
CA PHE A 36 -12.32 4.92 -11.28
C PHE A 36 -12.23 3.39 -11.37
N PHE A 37 -11.01 2.86 -11.30
CA PHE A 37 -10.72 1.44 -11.22
C PHE A 37 -9.68 1.22 -10.13
N ASN A 38 -9.78 0.11 -9.40
CA ASN A 38 -8.80 -0.20 -8.37
C ASN A 38 -7.54 -0.81 -8.99
N ASN A 39 -6.56 0.05 -9.29
CA ASN A 39 -5.30 -0.31 -9.93
C ASN A 39 -4.59 -1.48 -9.23
N VAL A 40 -4.49 -1.40 -7.90
CA VAL A 40 -3.78 -2.37 -7.07
C VAL A 40 -4.56 -3.67 -6.93
N ALA A 41 -5.87 -3.62 -6.66
CA ALA A 41 -6.69 -4.83 -6.58
C ALA A 41 -6.74 -5.57 -7.92
N VAL A 42 -6.83 -4.86 -9.05
CA VAL A 42 -6.74 -5.48 -10.38
C VAL A 42 -5.39 -6.16 -10.61
N ALA A 43 -4.29 -5.53 -10.20
CA ALA A 43 -2.95 -6.12 -10.30
C ALA A 43 -2.81 -7.38 -9.43
N ALA A 44 -3.30 -7.34 -8.19
CA ALA A 44 -3.31 -8.48 -7.27
C ALA A 44 -4.15 -9.64 -7.81
N ARG A 45 -5.36 -9.36 -8.31
CA ARG A 45 -6.22 -10.38 -8.94
C ARG A 45 -5.60 -10.97 -10.21
N HIS A 46 -4.91 -10.16 -11.01
CA HIS A 46 -4.17 -10.66 -12.17
C HIS A 46 -3.07 -11.65 -11.75
N ALA A 47 -2.28 -11.31 -10.73
CA ALA A 47 -1.24 -12.21 -10.23
C ALA A 47 -1.79 -13.54 -9.69
N LEU A 48 -2.92 -13.50 -8.99
CA LEU A 48 -3.58 -14.71 -8.47
C LEU A 48 -4.25 -15.53 -9.58
N ASP A 49 -5.19 -14.92 -10.30
CA ASP A 49 -6.12 -15.64 -11.16
C ASP A 49 -5.58 -15.93 -12.56
N ARG A 50 -4.57 -15.17 -13.01
CA ARG A 50 -3.96 -15.32 -14.36
C ARG A 50 -2.52 -15.79 -14.32
N ARG A 51 -1.77 -15.39 -13.29
CA ARG A 51 -0.34 -15.74 -13.16
C ARG A 51 -0.09 -16.85 -12.14
N GLY A 52 -1.11 -17.34 -11.44
CA GLY A 52 -1.06 -18.55 -10.63
C GLY A 52 -0.41 -18.39 -9.26
N LEU A 53 -0.25 -17.16 -8.75
CA LEU A 53 0.11 -16.98 -7.34
C LEU A 53 -1.03 -17.47 -6.43
N GLU A 54 -0.65 -17.98 -5.27
CA GLU A 54 -1.57 -18.48 -4.25
C GLU A 54 -1.79 -17.47 -3.13
N ARG A 55 -0.80 -16.60 -2.86
CA ARG A 55 -0.84 -15.65 -1.75
C ARG A 55 -0.17 -14.33 -2.13
N VAL A 56 -0.90 -13.22 -2.02
CA VAL A 56 -0.38 -11.86 -2.26
C VAL A 56 -0.75 -10.94 -1.11
N ALA A 57 0.12 -9.98 -0.79
CA ALA A 57 -0.18 -8.96 0.20
C ALA A 57 -0.42 -7.61 -0.49
N ILE A 58 -1.46 -6.89 -0.07
CA ILE A 58 -1.69 -5.50 -0.44
C ILE A 58 -1.35 -4.63 0.77
N ILE A 59 -0.45 -3.68 0.58
CA ILE A 59 -0.06 -2.71 1.59
C ILE A 59 -0.60 -1.36 1.18
N ASP A 60 -1.37 -0.72 2.05
CA ASP A 60 -1.91 0.62 1.78
C ASP A 60 -1.43 1.58 2.87
N PHE A 61 -0.62 2.57 2.47
CA PHE A 61 -0.12 3.62 3.36
C PHE A 61 -0.58 5.02 2.93
N ASP A 62 -1.58 5.11 2.04
CA ASP A 62 -2.35 6.34 1.84
C ASP A 62 -3.04 6.74 3.16
N VAL A 63 -3.21 8.04 3.39
CA VAL A 63 -3.84 8.52 4.63
C VAL A 63 -5.31 8.13 4.72
N HIS A 64 -5.98 7.94 3.58
CA HIS A 64 -7.38 7.56 3.50
C HIS A 64 -7.53 6.05 3.51
N HIS A 65 -8.64 5.57 4.08
CA HIS A 65 -8.92 4.13 4.05
C HIS A 65 -9.14 3.65 2.62
N GLY A 66 -8.37 2.64 2.19
CA GLY A 66 -8.54 1.90 0.94
C GLY A 66 -9.81 1.04 0.90
N ASN A 67 -10.97 1.66 1.09
CA ASN A 67 -12.27 1.00 1.17
C ASN A 67 -12.64 0.20 -0.09
N GLY A 68 -12.14 0.64 -1.25
CA GLY A 68 -12.35 -0.07 -2.51
C GLY A 68 -11.57 -1.37 -2.53
N THR A 69 -10.32 -1.34 -2.08
CA THR A 69 -9.49 -2.54 -1.93
C THR A 69 -10.13 -3.51 -0.95
N GLU A 70 -10.54 -3.03 0.23
CA GLU A 70 -11.21 -3.85 1.25
C GLU A 70 -12.47 -4.55 0.69
N ASP A 71 -13.36 -3.80 0.02
CA ASP A 71 -14.57 -4.35 -0.63
C ASP A 71 -14.25 -5.45 -1.68
N ILE A 72 -13.16 -5.29 -2.43
CA ILE A 72 -12.77 -6.20 -3.51
C ILE A 72 -12.11 -7.49 -2.99
N ILE A 73 -11.40 -7.44 -1.86
CA ILE A 73 -10.58 -8.57 -1.40
C ILE A 73 -11.03 -9.17 -0.06
N ALA A 74 -12.03 -8.60 0.60
CA ALA A 74 -12.63 -9.19 1.79
C ALA A 74 -13.08 -10.64 1.52
N ASN A 75 -12.78 -11.52 2.47
CA ASN A 75 -13.11 -12.95 2.44
C ASN A 75 -12.38 -13.76 1.34
N ASP A 76 -11.27 -13.27 0.80
CA ASP A 76 -10.35 -14.06 -0.03
C ASP A 76 -9.04 -14.29 0.74
N ASP A 77 -8.89 -15.49 1.32
CA ASP A 77 -7.72 -15.88 2.13
C ASP A 77 -6.40 -15.93 1.32
N ARG A 78 -6.47 -15.79 -0.01
CA ARG A 78 -5.28 -15.62 -0.87
C ARG A 78 -4.73 -14.20 -0.85
N VAL A 79 -5.44 -13.25 -0.24
CA VAL A 79 -5.01 -11.85 -0.14
C VAL A 79 -4.99 -11.39 1.31
N LEU A 80 -3.87 -10.85 1.77
CA LEU A 80 -3.77 -10.11 3.04
C LEU A 80 -3.71 -8.62 2.74
N MET A 81 -4.56 -7.81 3.38
CA MET A 81 -4.41 -6.36 3.37
C MET A 81 -3.84 -5.87 4.69
N CYS A 82 -2.79 -5.06 4.63
CA CYS A 82 -2.27 -4.32 5.76
C CYS A 82 -2.36 -2.83 5.44
N SER A 83 -3.04 -2.06 6.28
CA SER A 83 -3.13 -0.63 6.11
C SER A 83 -3.12 0.11 7.44
N PHE A 84 -2.87 1.41 7.34
CA PHE A 84 -3.24 2.38 8.34
C PHE A 84 -4.04 3.44 7.61
N PHE A 85 -4.90 4.15 8.32
CA PHE A 85 -5.62 5.26 7.75
C PHE A 85 -6.03 6.20 8.87
N GLN A 86 -6.09 7.48 8.58
CA GLN A 86 -6.58 8.44 9.54
C GLN A 86 -8.06 8.21 9.83
N HIS A 87 -8.43 8.21 11.11
CA HIS A 87 -9.81 8.07 11.56
C HIS A 87 -10.13 9.03 12.71
N PRO A 88 -11.25 9.77 12.65
CA PRO A 88 -12.17 9.89 11.51
C PRO A 88 -11.58 10.74 10.36
N LEU A 89 -11.77 10.28 9.11
CA LEU A 89 -11.47 10.98 7.86
C LEU A 89 -12.29 10.32 6.72
N TYR A 90 -12.46 10.98 5.57
CA TYR A 90 -12.99 10.33 4.37
C TYR A 90 -12.27 8.99 4.12
N PRO A 91 -12.98 7.91 3.76
CA PRO A 91 -14.40 7.78 3.43
C PRO A 91 -15.34 7.53 4.63
N ASN A 92 -14.86 7.70 5.87
CA ASN A 92 -15.57 7.38 7.13
C ASN A 92 -15.94 5.89 7.25
N SER A 93 -15.03 5.00 6.83
CA SER A 93 -15.16 3.54 6.99
C SER A 93 -13.82 2.90 7.40
N GLY A 94 -13.75 1.57 7.45
CA GLY A 94 -12.52 0.80 7.75
C GLY A 94 -12.25 0.55 9.24
N ALA A 95 -12.90 1.28 10.15
CA ALA A 95 -12.72 1.09 11.59
C ALA A 95 -13.15 -0.31 12.09
N GLN A 96 -14.10 -0.93 11.37
CA GLN A 96 -14.41 -2.34 11.51
C GLN A 96 -14.03 -3.05 10.21
N PRO A 97 -13.09 -4.01 10.24
CA PRO A 97 -12.65 -4.72 9.05
C PRO A 97 -13.76 -5.61 8.48
N LEU A 98 -13.83 -5.71 7.15
CA LEU A 98 -14.83 -6.55 6.45
C LEU A 98 -14.48 -8.06 6.42
N GLY A 99 -13.29 -8.46 6.87
CA GLY A 99 -12.87 -9.86 6.93
C GLY A 99 -11.58 -10.06 7.73
N ASP A 100 -11.30 -11.31 8.11
CA ASP A 100 -10.13 -11.68 8.94
C ASP A 100 -8.78 -11.46 8.23
N ASN A 101 -8.82 -11.32 6.90
CA ASN A 101 -7.69 -11.03 6.04
C ASN A 101 -7.31 -9.53 6.01
N MET A 102 -7.84 -8.73 6.94
CA MET A 102 -7.59 -7.29 7.06
C MET A 102 -6.78 -6.97 8.33
N VAL A 103 -5.75 -6.15 8.16
CA VAL A 103 -4.99 -5.49 9.23
C VAL A 103 -5.06 -3.99 8.98
N ASN A 104 -6.28 -3.45 9.04
CA ASN A 104 -6.56 -2.05 8.76
C ASN A 104 -6.56 -1.26 10.08
N LEU A 105 -5.56 -0.40 10.28
CA LEU A 105 -5.33 0.30 11.55
C LEU A 105 -5.86 1.74 11.49
N PRO A 106 -7.00 2.05 12.15
CA PRO A 106 -7.41 3.44 12.31
C PRO A 106 -6.42 4.18 13.23
N VAL A 107 -5.94 5.34 12.79
CA VAL A 107 -5.04 6.20 13.58
C VAL A 107 -5.61 7.60 13.75
N PRO A 108 -5.46 8.25 14.92
CA PRO A 108 -5.98 9.59 15.12
C PRO A 108 -5.22 10.62 14.27
N ALA A 109 -5.87 11.76 14.00
CA ALA A 109 -5.18 12.92 13.42
C ALA A 109 -3.95 13.29 14.26
N TYR A 110 -2.92 13.82 13.61
CA TYR A 110 -1.65 14.26 14.19
C TYR A 110 -0.73 13.15 14.72
N THR A 111 -1.06 11.87 14.51
CA THR A 111 -0.13 10.76 14.78
C THR A 111 1.17 10.95 13.99
N LYS A 112 2.30 10.83 14.68
CA LYS A 112 3.63 11.07 14.10
C LYS A 112 4.21 9.82 13.47
N GLY A 113 5.20 10.00 12.59
CA GLY A 113 5.92 8.90 11.94
C GLY A 113 6.44 7.84 12.90
N SER A 114 6.96 8.20 14.08
CA SER A 114 7.43 7.23 15.08
C SER A 114 6.34 6.27 15.57
N GLU A 115 5.12 6.77 15.78
CA GLU A 115 3.98 5.97 16.22
C GLU A 115 3.49 5.04 15.09
N ILE A 116 3.48 5.54 13.85
CA ILE A 116 3.17 4.72 12.66
C ILE A 116 4.18 3.58 12.50
N ARG A 117 5.47 3.84 12.69
CA ARG A 117 6.50 2.78 12.65
C ARG A 117 6.26 1.71 13.70
N GLU A 118 5.90 2.10 14.93
CA GLU A 118 5.55 1.17 16.00
C GLU A 118 4.32 0.31 15.64
N LEU A 119 3.29 0.93 15.05
CA LEU A 119 2.10 0.21 14.59
C LEU A 119 2.44 -0.81 13.50
N ILE A 120 3.28 -0.44 12.54
CA ILE A 120 3.71 -1.33 11.46
C ILE A 120 4.51 -2.51 12.02
N ASP A 121 5.50 -2.26 12.89
CA ASP A 121 6.31 -3.31 13.50
C ASP A 121 5.45 -4.26 14.37
N ARG A 122 4.46 -3.73 15.09
CA ARG A 122 3.59 -4.51 15.99
C ARG A 122 2.50 -5.30 15.26
N HIS A 123 1.90 -4.74 14.22
CA HIS A 123 0.68 -5.28 13.62
C HIS A 123 0.88 -5.82 12.20
N TRP A 124 1.59 -5.09 11.33
CA TRP A 124 1.74 -5.50 9.93
C TRP A 124 2.78 -6.60 9.80
N LEU A 125 3.99 -6.41 10.34
CA LEU A 125 5.09 -7.33 10.08
C LEU A 125 4.80 -8.75 10.60
N PRO A 126 4.29 -8.98 11.82
CA PRO A 126 3.98 -10.34 12.26
C PRO A 126 2.94 -11.03 11.36
N ARG A 127 1.94 -10.28 10.88
CA ARG A 127 0.91 -10.79 9.96
C ARG A 127 1.49 -11.12 8.59
N LEU A 128 2.37 -10.27 8.05
CA LEU A 128 3.06 -10.52 6.78
C LEU A 128 4.00 -11.72 6.85
N GLU A 129 4.78 -11.85 7.93
CA GLU A 129 5.68 -12.99 8.16
C GLU A 129 4.90 -14.30 8.28
N ALA A 130 3.75 -14.30 8.96
CA ALA A 130 2.90 -15.49 9.07
C ALA A 130 2.24 -15.85 7.73
N PHE A 131 1.79 -14.84 6.97
CA PHE A 131 1.10 -15.02 5.70
C PHE A 131 2.02 -15.49 4.57
N ARG A 132 3.32 -15.13 4.62
CA ARG A 132 4.34 -15.49 3.61
C ARG A 132 3.85 -15.19 2.19
N PRO A 133 3.61 -13.90 1.87
CA PRO A 133 3.12 -13.51 0.55
C PRO A 133 4.16 -13.84 -0.52
N GLN A 134 3.71 -14.29 -1.68
CA GLN A 134 4.57 -14.56 -2.84
C GLN A 134 4.81 -13.29 -3.67
N MET A 135 4.06 -12.21 -3.43
CA MET A 135 4.22 -10.90 -4.04
C MET A 135 3.56 -9.83 -3.19
N LEU A 136 4.17 -8.64 -3.12
CA LEU A 136 3.58 -7.48 -2.47
C LEU A 136 3.10 -6.47 -3.52
N PHE A 137 1.91 -5.93 -3.29
CA PHE A 137 1.37 -4.78 -4.01
C PHE A 137 1.22 -3.61 -3.05
N ILE A 138 1.61 -2.41 -3.45
CA ILE A 138 1.58 -1.22 -2.60
C ILE A 138 0.67 -0.16 -3.21
N SER A 139 -0.38 0.21 -2.48
CA SER A 139 -1.13 1.45 -2.67
C SER A 139 -0.33 2.57 -2.01
N ALA A 140 0.49 3.26 -2.81
CA ALA A 140 1.46 4.23 -2.34
C ALA A 140 0.89 5.65 -2.42
N GLY A 141 0.08 6.01 -1.43
CA GLY A 141 -0.33 7.39 -1.18
C GLY A 141 0.68 8.14 -0.32
N PHE A 142 0.93 9.41 -0.64
CA PHE A 142 1.90 10.24 0.10
C PHE A 142 1.25 11.42 0.83
N ASP A 143 -0.06 11.37 1.02
CA ASP A 143 -0.90 12.36 1.70
C ASP A 143 -0.97 12.20 3.23
N ALA A 144 -0.32 11.17 3.79
CA ALA A 144 -0.02 11.12 5.22
C ALA A 144 1.15 12.04 5.62
N HIS A 145 1.75 12.75 4.65
CA HIS A 145 2.85 13.67 4.87
C HIS A 145 2.36 14.91 5.63
N ARG A 146 3.16 15.42 6.57
CA ARG A 146 2.81 16.59 7.41
C ARG A 146 2.51 17.91 6.66
N GLU A 147 2.78 17.94 5.36
CA GLU A 147 2.61 19.12 4.50
C GLU A 147 1.39 18.97 3.59
N ASP A 148 0.69 17.83 3.64
CA ASP A 148 -0.50 17.59 2.83
C ASP A 148 -1.75 18.13 3.54
N ASP A 149 -2.63 18.79 2.79
CA ASP A 149 -3.84 19.41 3.32
C ASP A 149 -5.05 18.45 3.38
N LEU A 150 -4.97 17.28 2.72
CA LEU A 150 -6.05 16.29 2.69
C LEU A 150 -5.93 15.22 3.79
N GLY A 151 -4.75 15.12 4.42
CA GLY A 151 -4.50 14.34 5.62
C GLY A 151 -4.04 15.22 6.78
N GLN A 152 -3.97 14.66 7.98
CA GLN A 152 -3.50 15.37 9.18
C GLN A 152 -2.45 14.55 9.94
N LEU A 153 -1.84 13.55 9.29
CA LEU A 153 -0.77 12.75 9.87
C LEU A 153 0.59 13.47 9.77
N GLY A 154 1.55 13.02 10.55
CA GLY A 154 2.85 13.68 10.74
C GLY A 154 4.02 13.05 10.01
N LEU A 155 3.81 12.23 8.96
CA LEU A 155 4.90 11.54 8.27
C LEU A 155 5.81 12.53 7.52
N VAL A 156 7.04 12.11 7.31
CA VAL A 156 8.04 12.72 6.42
C VAL A 156 8.63 11.66 5.49
N GLU A 157 9.48 12.07 4.57
CA GLU A 157 10.12 11.21 3.57
C GLU A 157 10.89 10.04 4.20
N SER A 158 11.54 10.29 5.34
CA SER A 158 12.27 9.24 6.07
C SER A 158 11.36 8.14 6.63
N ASP A 159 10.07 8.43 6.87
CA ASP A 159 9.07 7.45 7.26
C ASP A 159 8.69 6.58 6.07
N TYR A 160 8.38 7.17 4.91
CA TYR A 160 8.11 6.40 3.69
C TYR A 160 9.31 5.53 3.28
N ALA A 161 10.54 6.06 3.38
CA ALA A 161 11.75 5.26 3.15
C ALA A 161 11.89 4.11 4.17
N TRP A 162 11.52 4.34 5.42
CA TRP A 162 11.52 3.29 6.45
C TRP A 162 10.48 2.21 6.14
N ILE A 163 9.23 2.59 5.85
CA ILE A 163 8.15 1.67 5.50
C ILE A 163 8.58 0.79 4.32
N THR A 164 9.08 1.42 3.26
CA THR A 164 9.56 0.74 2.05
C THR A 164 10.67 -0.27 2.37
N ARG A 165 11.63 0.07 3.24
CA ARG A 165 12.70 -0.85 3.66
C ARG A 165 12.15 -2.06 4.40
N ARG A 166 11.17 -1.88 5.29
CA ARG A 166 10.54 -3.00 6.02
C ARG A 166 9.81 -3.94 5.06
N LEU A 167 9.04 -3.38 4.12
CA LEU A 167 8.32 -4.15 3.10
C LEU A 167 9.26 -4.86 2.13
N LYS A 168 10.35 -4.21 1.72
CA LYS A 168 11.41 -4.83 0.91
C LYS A 168 12.01 -6.05 1.62
N GLY A 169 12.31 -5.93 2.91
CA GLY A 169 12.79 -7.06 3.70
C GLY A 169 11.79 -8.22 3.76
N VAL A 170 10.48 -7.95 3.88
CA VAL A 170 9.44 -9.00 3.81
C VAL A 170 9.45 -9.67 2.43
N ALA A 171 9.50 -8.87 1.36
CA ALA A 171 9.50 -9.39 0.00
C ALA A 171 10.75 -10.22 -0.30
N GLU A 172 11.93 -9.82 0.17
CA GLU A 172 13.17 -10.59 0.05
C GLU A 172 13.07 -11.97 0.73
N ARG A 173 12.38 -12.06 1.88
CA ARG A 173 12.22 -13.32 2.60
C ARG A 173 11.17 -14.27 2.01
N HIS A 174 10.07 -13.74 1.49
CA HIS A 174 8.88 -14.55 1.15
C HIS A 174 8.43 -14.46 -0.31
N ALA A 175 8.84 -13.41 -1.01
CA ALA A 175 8.34 -13.05 -2.33
C ALA A 175 9.45 -12.94 -3.38
N ASP A 176 10.66 -13.44 -3.13
CA ASP A 176 11.83 -13.28 -4.01
C ASP A 176 12.07 -11.82 -4.46
N GLY A 177 11.81 -10.87 -3.56
CA GLY A 177 11.93 -9.43 -3.83
C GLY A 177 10.80 -8.80 -4.65
N ARG A 178 9.80 -9.58 -5.08
CA ARG A 178 8.72 -9.11 -5.97
C ARG A 178 7.81 -8.09 -5.31
N ILE A 179 7.91 -6.84 -5.77
CA ILE A 179 7.07 -5.71 -5.34
C ILE A 179 6.56 -4.96 -6.56
N VAL A 180 5.26 -4.64 -6.57
CA VAL A 180 4.69 -3.61 -7.46
C VAL A 180 4.04 -2.54 -6.60
N SER A 181 4.51 -1.31 -6.73
CA SER A 181 3.94 -0.14 -6.07
C SER A 181 3.23 0.74 -7.09
N CYS A 182 2.08 1.29 -6.71
CA CYS A 182 1.27 2.17 -7.56
C CYS A 182 0.99 3.47 -6.81
N LEU A 183 1.19 4.60 -7.48
CA LEU A 183 0.83 5.91 -6.94
C LEU A 183 -0.68 6.00 -6.67
N GLU A 184 -1.04 6.43 -5.46
CA GLU A 184 -2.42 6.75 -5.03
C GLU A 184 -2.58 8.27 -4.80
N GLY A 185 -2.83 8.70 -3.57
CA GLY A 185 -2.93 10.10 -3.15
C GLY A 185 -1.58 10.80 -2.92
N GLY A 186 -1.66 12.04 -2.46
CA GLY A 186 -0.55 12.98 -2.28
C GLY A 186 -0.74 14.22 -3.15
N TYR A 187 -0.90 15.36 -2.50
CA TYR A 187 -1.46 16.57 -3.09
C TYR A 187 -0.60 17.80 -2.84
N ALA A 188 0.25 17.78 -1.81
CA ALA A 188 1.32 18.75 -1.64
C ALA A 188 2.49 18.46 -2.60
N LEU A 189 2.53 19.14 -3.76
CA LEU A 189 3.45 18.83 -4.88
C LEU A 189 4.92 18.63 -4.48
N SER A 190 5.46 19.49 -3.62
CA SER A 190 6.85 19.38 -3.15
C SER A 190 7.05 18.15 -2.27
N ALA A 191 6.18 17.95 -1.28
CA ALA A 191 6.23 16.80 -0.37
C ALA A 191 6.00 15.48 -1.11
N LEU A 192 5.06 15.44 -2.05
CA LEU A 192 4.79 14.31 -2.93
C LEU A 192 6.06 13.91 -3.70
N ALA A 193 6.69 14.88 -4.38
CA ALA A 193 7.89 14.60 -5.18
C ALA A 193 9.03 14.06 -4.33
N ARG A 194 9.29 14.66 -3.16
CA ARG A 194 10.34 14.19 -2.22
C ARG A 194 10.03 12.81 -1.66
N SER A 195 8.78 12.55 -1.28
CA SER A 195 8.35 11.28 -0.70
C SER A 195 8.37 10.12 -1.71
N VAL A 196 7.88 10.35 -2.93
CA VAL A 196 8.00 9.39 -4.05
C VAL A 196 9.47 9.10 -4.34
N ALA A 197 10.32 10.13 -4.42
CA ALA A 197 11.75 9.93 -4.66
C ALA A 197 12.39 9.08 -3.56
N SER A 198 12.06 9.31 -2.29
CA SER A 198 12.54 8.48 -1.17
C SER A 198 12.04 7.03 -1.23
N HIS A 199 10.77 6.81 -1.59
CA HIS A 199 10.21 5.47 -1.81
C HIS A 199 10.95 4.72 -2.94
N VAL A 200 11.09 5.36 -4.10
CA VAL A 200 11.73 4.77 -5.30
C VAL A 200 13.22 4.50 -5.08
N ARG A 201 13.95 5.39 -4.39
CA ARG A 201 15.36 5.17 -4.05
C ARG A 201 15.56 3.89 -3.24
N VAL A 202 14.69 3.63 -2.27
CA VAL A 202 14.75 2.39 -1.48
C VAL A 202 14.46 1.16 -2.34
N LEU A 203 13.41 1.23 -3.19
CA LEU A 203 13.09 0.15 -4.12
C LEU A 203 14.29 -0.21 -5.00
N ALA A 204 14.96 0.81 -5.55
CA ALA A 204 16.16 0.69 -6.39
C ALA A 204 17.45 0.33 -5.63
N GLY A 205 17.43 0.18 -4.31
CA GLY A 205 18.62 -0.11 -3.50
C GLY A 205 19.61 1.07 -3.38
N LEU A 206 19.17 2.29 -3.67
CA LEU A 206 19.94 3.53 -3.60
C LEU A 206 19.72 4.23 -2.25
N THR A 207 20.16 3.60 -1.17
CA THR A 207 20.17 4.25 0.16
C THR A 207 21.59 4.58 0.56
N ASP A 208 21.79 5.83 1.00
CA ASP A 208 23.05 6.34 1.51
C ASP A 208 23.54 5.57 2.75
#